data_AF-A0A3M1ZLA9-F1
#
_entry.id   AF-A0A3M1ZLA9-F1
#
_cell.length_a   1.000
_cell.length_b   1.000
_cell.length_c   1.000
_cell.angle_alpha   90.00
_cell.angle_beta   90.00
_cell.angle_gamma   90.00
#
_symmetry.space_group_name_H-M   'P 1'
#
loop_
_entity.id
_entity.type
_entity.pdbx_description
1 polymer ?
#
loop_
_entity_poly.entity_id
_entity_poly.type
_entity_poly.pdbx_seq_one_letter_code
_entity_poly.pdbx_strand_id
1 'polypeptide(L)'
;MCKMTQPSREQLRAHRRIFWDAWQKANQGLPLTALEVRIARVVRMHPEYHHLFDDLDAFLDRDFQVDDGMNPYLHLSLHLALEEQVAIKHPPEAAMALESLMRQGLDRHQALHQMLEILAEVVYYAQRAGGEPDVARYALRLRELLRA
;
A
#
# COMPACT_ATOMS: atom_id res chain seq x y z
N MET A 1 24.99 6.65 -10.69
CA MET A 1 23.92 7.13 -9.79
C MET A 1 22.61 7.09 -10.55
N CYS A 2 21.75 6.11 -10.26
CA CYS A 2 20.41 6.05 -10.84
C CYS A 2 19.54 7.07 -10.08
N LYS A 3 19.21 8.21 -10.70
CA LYS A 3 18.20 9.10 -10.14
C LYS A 3 16.86 8.38 -10.28
N MET A 4 16.25 8.00 -9.16
CA MET A 4 14.83 7.65 -9.11
C MET A 4 14.05 8.89 -9.57
N THR A 5 13.71 8.95 -10.86
CA THR A 5 12.87 10.01 -11.41
C THR A 5 11.50 9.88 -10.78
N GLN A 6 10.99 10.97 -10.20
CA GLN A 6 9.60 11.01 -9.75
C GLN A 6 8.69 10.59 -10.92
N PRO A 7 7.66 9.77 -10.66
CA PRO A 7 6.76 9.32 -11.71
C PRO A 7 6.11 10.53 -12.38
N SER A 8 6.00 10.48 -13.70
CA SER A 8 5.32 11.53 -14.47
C SER A 8 3.85 11.61 -14.06
N ARG A 9 3.23 12.77 -14.31
CA ARG A 9 1.79 12.95 -14.05
C ARG A 9 0.94 11.92 -14.80
N GLU A 10 1.35 11.55 -16.00
CA GLU A 10 0.70 10.50 -16.81
C GLU A 10 0.83 9.12 -16.15
N GLN A 11 2.01 8.76 -15.65
CA GLN A 11 2.23 7.50 -14.92
C GLN A 11 1.38 7.44 -13.65
N LEU A 12 1.30 8.54 -12.90
CA LEU A 12 0.43 8.63 -11.72
C LEU A 12 -1.05 8.46 -12.08
N ARG A 13 -1.52 9.10 -13.16
CA ARG A 13 -2.89 8.92 -13.66
C ARG A 13 -3.15 7.46 -14.04
N ALA A 14 -2.23 6.81 -14.76
CA ALA A 14 -2.37 5.41 -15.15
C ALA A 14 -2.46 4.48 -13.92
N HIS A 15 -1.61 4.67 -12.92
CA HIS A 15 -1.67 3.89 -11.69
C HIS A 15 -2.97 4.12 -10.91
N ARG A 16 -3.43 5.37 -10.80
CA ARG A 16 -4.73 5.71 -10.17
C ARG A 16 -5.89 5.08 -10.93
N ARG A 17 -5.84 5.05 -12.26
CA ARG A 17 -6.90 4.42 -13.07
C ARG A 17 -7.08 2.95 -12.73
N ILE A 18 -6.00 2.21 -12.48
CA ILE A 18 -6.07 0.81 -12.06
C ILE A 18 -6.79 0.68 -10.71
N PHE A 19 -6.51 1.58 -9.76
CA PHE A 19 -7.22 1.60 -8.47
C PHE A 19 -8.71 1.84 -8.63
N TRP A 20 -9.07 2.83 -9.44
CA TRP A 20 -10.44 3.17 -9.74
C TRP A 20 -11.19 2.01 -10.38
N ASP A 21 -10.65 1.46 -11.48
CA ASP A 21 -11.29 0.39 -12.24
C ASP A 21 -11.49 -0.86 -11.36
N ALA A 22 -10.51 -1.22 -10.53
CA ALA A 22 -10.61 -2.32 -9.58
C ALA A 22 -11.77 -2.12 -8.59
N TRP A 23 -11.89 -0.92 -8.02
CA TRP A 23 -12.95 -0.62 -7.05
C TRP A 23 -14.34 -0.62 -7.68
N GLN A 24 -14.48 -0.01 -8.86
CA GLN A 24 -15.76 0.00 -9.58
C GLN A 24 -16.20 -1.42 -9.97
N LYS A 25 -15.29 -2.23 -10.52
CA LYS A 25 -15.58 -3.64 -10.84
C LYS A 25 -15.99 -4.42 -9.60
N ALA A 26 -15.31 -4.23 -8.47
CA ALA A 26 -15.63 -4.91 -7.23
C ALA A 26 -17.02 -4.57 -6.70
N ASN A 27 -17.43 -3.30 -6.77
CA ASN A 27 -18.76 -2.84 -6.35
C ASN A 27 -19.88 -3.33 -7.28
N GLN A 28 -19.56 -3.56 -8.55
CA GLN A 28 -20.50 -4.08 -9.55
C GLN A 28 -20.54 -5.62 -9.60
N GLY A 29 -19.71 -6.31 -8.81
CA GLY A 29 -19.60 -7.77 -8.84
C GLY A 29 -19.01 -8.33 -10.15
N LEU A 30 -18.24 -7.51 -10.87
CA LEU A 30 -17.58 -7.92 -12.11
C LEU A 30 -16.34 -8.79 -11.81
N PRO A 31 -15.92 -9.65 -12.77
CA PRO A 31 -14.68 -10.42 -12.63
C PRO A 31 -13.47 -9.52 -12.38
N LEU A 32 -12.65 -9.91 -11.39
CA LEU A 32 -11.44 -9.20 -10.98
C LEU A 32 -10.21 -10.06 -11.28
N THR A 33 -9.15 -9.42 -11.78
CA THR A 33 -7.80 -10.00 -11.80
C THR A 33 -7.23 -10.12 -10.39
N ALA A 34 -6.15 -10.88 -10.21
CA ALA A 34 -5.51 -11.03 -8.91
C ALA A 34 -5.07 -9.69 -8.29
N LEU A 35 -4.56 -8.77 -9.12
CA LEU A 35 -4.20 -7.41 -8.68
C LEU A 35 -5.44 -6.62 -8.24
N GLU A 36 -6.51 -6.65 -9.03
CA GLU A 36 -7.75 -5.94 -8.71
C GLU A 36 -8.42 -6.48 -7.45
N VAL A 37 -8.32 -7.80 -7.18
CA VAL A 37 -8.77 -8.40 -5.91
C VAL A 37 -8.02 -7.81 -4.72
N ARG A 38 -6.69 -7.65 -4.81
CA ARG A 38 -5.88 -7.03 -3.74
C ARG A 38 -6.24 -5.56 -3.55
N ILE A 39 -6.35 -4.81 -4.64
CA ILE A 39 -6.77 -3.40 -4.60
C ILE A 39 -8.14 -3.25 -3.94
N ALA A 40 -9.14 -4.01 -4.40
CA ALA A 40 -10.49 -3.94 -3.85
C ALA A 40 -10.53 -4.28 -2.36
N ARG A 41 -9.70 -5.22 -1.90
CA ARG A 41 -9.54 -5.53 -0.48
C ARG A 41 -8.95 -4.36 0.30
N VAL A 42 -7.88 -3.75 -0.21
CA VAL A 42 -7.24 -2.57 0.40
C VAL A 42 -8.23 -1.42 0.52
N VAL A 43 -8.94 -1.07 -0.57
CA VAL A 43 -9.95 0.00 -0.54
C VAL A 43 -11.09 -0.33 0.43
N ARG A 44 -11.54 -1.59 0.48
CA ARG A 44 -12.59 -2.02 1.42
C ARG A 44 -12.19 -1.90 2.89
N MET A 45 -10.91 -2.04 3.22
CA MET A 45 -10.39 -1.82 4.58
C MET A 45 -10.40 -0.34 4.98
N HIS A 46 -10.50 0.58 4.00
CA HIS A 46 -10.46 2.04 4.20
C HIS A 46 -11.75 2.74 3.77
N PRO A 47 -12.88 2.56 4.50
CA PRO A 47 -14.13 3.28 4.23
C PRO A 47 -13.98 4.80 4.22
N GLU A 48 -13.04 5.35 4.98
CA GLU A 48 -12.69 6.77 5.01
C GLU A 48 -12.27 7.31 3.64
N TYR A 49 -11.75 6.46 2.75
CA TYR A 49 -11.29 6.84 1.42
C TYR A 49 -12.27 6.48 0.30
N HIS A 50 -13.42 5.87 0.59
CA HIS A 50 -14.38 5.47 -0.45
C HIS A 50 -14.89 6.66 -1.25
N HIS A 51 -15.11 7.80 -0.61
CA HIS A 51 -15.57 9.04 -1.26
C HIS A 51 -14.61 9.57 -2.34
N LEU A 52 -13.31 9.19 -2.28
CA LEU A 52 -12.34 9.54 -3.32
C LEU A 52 -12.64 8.82 -4.64
N PHE A 53 -13.41 7.73 -4.59
CA PHE A 53 -13.76 6.90 -5.73
C PHE A 53 -15.17 7.18 -6.29
N ASP A 54 -15.73 8.36 -6.01
CA ASP A 54 -17.07 8.77 -6.50
C ASP A 54 -17.00 9.53 -7.83
N ASP A 55 -15.88 10.22 -8.11
CA ASP A 55 -15.62 10.91 -9.38
C ASP A 55 -14.23 10.55 -9.94
N LEU A 56 -14.22 9.97 -11.14
CA LEU A 56 -13.00 9.49 -11.80
C LEU A 56 -12.04 10.62 -12.14
N ASP A 57 -12.53 11.69 -12.76
CA ASP A 57 -11.67 12.78 -13.22
C ASP A 57 -11.10 13.52 -12.01
N ALA A 58 -11.93 13.72 -10.98
CA ALA A 58 -11.47 14.25 -9.71
C ALA A 58 -10.39 13.35 -9.09
N PHE A 59 -10.58 12.04 -9.04
CA PHE A 59 -9.60 11.10 -8.47
C PHE A 59 -8.27 11.09 -9.23
N LEU A 60 -8.33 11.06 -10.57
CA LEU A 60 -7.14 11.05 -11.42
C LEU A 60 -6.33 12.34 -11.28
N ASP A 61 -7.01 13.47 -11.14
CA ASP A 61 -6.39 14.80 -11.22
C ASP A 61 -6.11 15.44 -9.88
N ARG A 62 -6.61 14.83 -8.80
CA ARG A 62 -6.41 15.28 -7.44
C ARG A 62 -4.92 15.44 -7.13
N ASP A 63 -4.60 16.59 -6.59
CA ASP A 63 -3.34 16.80 -5.91
C ASP A 63 -3.49 16.25 -4.48
N PHE A 64 -3.01 15.02 -4.27
CA PHE A 64 -3.07 14.40 -2.96
C PHE A 64 -2.01 15.04 -2.06
N GLN A 65 -2.45 15.99 -1.26
CA GLN A 65 -1.64 16.58 -0.21
C GLN A 65 -1.58 15.66 1.00
N VAL A 66 -0.61 15.90 1.89
CA VAL A 66 -0.58 15.26 3.21
C VAL A 66 -1.67 15.94 4.04
N ASP A 67 -2.71 15.20 4.41
CA ASP A 67 -3.80 15.68 5.26
C ASP A 67 -3.82 14.87 6.55
N ASP A 68 -3.77 15.55 7.71
CA ASP A 68 -3.70 14.94 9.05
C ASP A 68 -2.71 13.76 9.22
N GLY A 69 -1.61 13.76 8.46
CA GLY A 69 -0.47 12.86 8.66
C GLY A 69 0.02 12.15 7.40
N MET A 70 -0.87 11.70 6.49
CA MET A 70 -0.45 10.93 5.30
C MET A 70 -1.30 11.20 4.05
N ASN A 71 -0.65 11.19 2.88
CA ASN A 71 -1.33 11.26 1.58
C ASN A 71 -2.20 9.99 1.36
N PRO A 72 -3.52 10.11 1.14
CA PRO A 72 -4.42 8.95 1.00
C PRO A 72 -4.04 7.98 -0.12
N TYR A 73 -3.62 8.49 -1.28
CA TYR A 73 -3.22 7.64 -2.39
C TYR A 73 -1.91 6.91 -2.11
N LEU A 74 -0.95 7.59 -1.47
CA LEU A 74 0.29 6.96 -1.01
C LEU A 74 -0.02 5.86 0.02
N HIS A 75 -0.90 6.13 0.98
CA HIS A 75 -1.33 5.17 1.99
C HIS A 75 -1.91 3.89 1.37
N LEU A 76 -2.88 4.02 0.45
CA LEU A 76 -3.45 2.88 -0.27
C LEU A 76 -2.40 2.13 -1.11
N SER A 77 -1.44 2.85 -1.69
CA SER A 77 -0.35 2.25 -2.48
C SER A 77 0.61 1.44 -1.61
N LEU A 78 0.93 1.90 -0.39
CA LEU A 78 1.76 1.15 0.56
C LEU A 78 1.06 -0.11 1.05
N HIS A 79 -0.24 -0.04 1.33
CA HIS A 79 -1.04 -1.22 1.65
C HIS A 79 -1.06 -2.25 0.52
N LEU A 80 -1.24 -1.78 -0.73
CA LEU A 80 -1.17 -2.66 -1.89
C LEU A 80 0.21 -3.35 -2.00
N ALA A 81 1.30 -2.60 -1.76
CA ALA A 81 2.65 -3.16 -1.76
C ALA A 81 2.82 -4.22 -0.66
N LEU A 82 2.29 -4.02 0.55
CA LEU A 82 2.32 -5.02 1.61
C LEU A 82 1.53 -6.27 1.25
N GLU A 83 0.32 -6.13 0.71
CA GLU A 83 -0.49 -7.24 0.23
C GLU A 83 0.24 -8.06 -0.85
N GLU A 84 0.96 -7.38 -1.75
CA GLU A 84 1.81 -8.05 -2.74
C GLU A 84 2.96 -8.82 -2.07
N GLN A 85 3.74 -8.16 -1.22
CA GLN A 85 4.89 -8.74 -0.51
C GLN A 85 4.51 -9.99 0.29
N VAL A 86 3.36 -9.94 0.97
CA VAL A 86 2.79 -11.07 1.70
C VAL A 86 2.42 -12.20 0.74
N ALA A 87 1.75 -11.88 -0.38
CA ALA A 87 1.29 -12.89 -1.31
C ALA A 87 2.44 -13.61 -2.04
N ILE A 88 3.50 -12.89 -2.38
CA ILE A 88 4.70 -13.46 -3.02
C ILE A 88 5.75 -13.93 -2.00
N LYS A 89 5.50 -13.71 -0.70
CA LYS A 89 6.41 -14.05 0.41
C LYS A 89 7.80 -13.43 0.24
N HIS A 90 7.85 -12.18 -0.19
CA HIS A 90 9.09 -11.45 -0.40
C HIS A 90 9.02 -10.02 0.17
N PRO A 91 9.81 -9.68 1.21
CA PRO A 91 10.69 -10.59 1.94
C PRO A 91 9.89 -11.67 2.70
N PRO A 92 10.48 -12.84 3.04
CA PRO A 92 9.81 -13.89 3.82
C PRO A 92 9.19 -13.35 5.11
N GLU A 93 9.87 -12.39 5.74
CA GLU A 93 9.45 -11.72 6.96
C GLU A 93 8.10 -10.99 6.81
N ALA A 94 7.71 -10.55 5.60
CA ALA A 94 6.41 -9.90 5.40
C ALA A 94 5.26 -10.88 5.66
N ALA A 95 5.32 -12.08 5.08
CA ALA A 95 4.31 -13.10 5.31
C ALA A 95 4.34 -13.60 6.77
N MET A 96 5.55 -13.81 7.32
CA MET A 96 5.72 -14.28 8.70
C MET A 96 5.18 -13.26 9.71
N ALA A 97 5.46 -11.97 9.52
CA ALA A 97 5.00 -10.89 10.41
C ALA A 97 3.48 -10.80 10.41
N LEU A 98 2.85 -10.82 9.23
CA LEU A 98 1.39 -10.79 9.14
C LEU A 98 0.75 -11.97 9.87
N GLU A 99 1.25 -13.19 9.63
CA GLU A 99 0.75 -14.38 10.33
C GLU A 99 0.96 -14.30 11.84
N SER A 100 2.10 -13.77 12.30
CA SER A 100 2.38 -13.61 13.74
C SER A 100 1.40 -12.65 14.40
N LEU A 101 1.22 -11.46 13.82
CA LEU A 101 0.30 -10.45 14.33
C LEU A 101 -1.14 -10.96 14.36
N MET A 102 -1.57 -11.67 13.31
CA MET A 102 -2.90 -12.29 13.28
C MET A 102 -3.06 -13.39 14.34
N ARG A 103 -2.00 -14.17 14.63
CA ARG A 103 -2.01 -15.15 15.74
C ARG A 103 -2.08 -14.50 17.12
N GLN A 104 -1.59 -13.26 17.26
CA GLN A 104 -1.73 -12.46 18.49
C GLN A 104 -3.14 -11.85 18.65
N GLY A 105 -4.05 -12.09 17.70
CA GLY A 105 -5.45 -11.66 17.80
C GLY A 105 -5.77 -10.37 17.05
N LEU A 106 -4.83 -9.80 16.31
CA LEU A 106 -5.12 -8.67 15.44
C LEU A 106 -5.89 -9.12 14.21
N ASP A 107 -6.84 -8.30 13.78
CA ASP A 107 -7.40 -8.47 12.45
C ASP A 107 -6.35 -8.13 11.36
N ARG A 108 -6.64 -8.52 10.12
CA ARG A 108 -5.73 -8.30 9.00
C ARG A 108 -5.39 -6.82 8.81
N HIS A 109 -6.36 -5.92 8.95
CA HIS A 109 -6.17 -4.50 8.73
C HIS A 109 -5.25 -3.89 9.80
N GLN A 110 -5.50 -4.22 11.07
CA GLN A 110 -4.64 -3.83 12.20
C GLN A 110 -3.21 -4.36 12.04
N ALA A 111 -3.07 -5.62 11.62
CA ALA A 111 -1.75 -6.21 11.40
C ALA A 111 -0.99 -5.54 10.24
N LEU A 112 -1.69 -5.26 9.13
CA LEU A 112 -1.11 -4.51 8.01
C LEU A 112 -0.71 -3.09 8.42
N HIS A 113 -1.46 -2.42 9.28
CA HIS A 113 -1.08 -1.10 9.81
C HIS A 113 0.22 -1.12 10.60
N GLN A 114 0.44 -2.11 11.47
CA GLN A 114 1.73 -2.24 12.17
C GLN A 114 2.90 -2.44 11.20
N MET A 115 2.69 -3.24 10.15
CA MET A 115 3.72 -3.43 9.12
C MET A 115 3.93 -2.17 8.27
N LEU A 116 2.87 -1.40 8.03
CA LEU A 116 2.88 -0.17 7.23
C LEU A 116 3.74 0.91 7.86
N GLU A 117 3.74 1.05 9.19
CA GLU A 117 4.62 1.99 9.90
C GLU A 117 6.09 1.77 9.52
N ILE A 118 6.51 0.50 9.50
CA ILE A 118 7.88 0.11 9.12
C ILE A 118 8.14 0.41 7.64
N LEU A 119 7.22 0.06 6.76
CA LEU A 119 7.38 0.29 5.32
C LEU A 119 7.43 1.79 4.98
N ALA A 120 6.56 2.59 5.60
CA ALA A 120 6.50 4.03 5.41
C ALA A 120 7.82 4.70 5.86
N GLU A 121 8.37 4.30 7.01
CA GLU A 121 9.66 4.77 7.50
C GLU A 121 10.81 4.46 6.51
N VAL A 122 10.84 3.23 5.98
CA VAL A 122 11.85 2.80 4.99
C VAL A 122 11.75 3.61 3.69
N VAL A 123 10.54 3.80 3.18
CA VAL A 123 10.30 4.61 1.97
C VAL A 123 10.69 6.07 2.21
N TYR A 124 10.34 6.64 3.35
CA TYR A 124 10.69 8.01 3.72
C TYR A 124 12.20 8.24 3.74
N TYR A 125 12.97 7.35 4.39
CA TYR A 125 14.43 7.50 4.43
C TYR A 125 15.07 7.33 3.06
N ALA A 126 14.60 6.38 2.25
CA ALA A 126 15.10 6.18 0.90
C ALA A 126 14.91 7.43 0.03
N GLN A 127 13.71 8.01 0.07
CA GLN A 127 13.38 9.25 -0.64
C GLN A 127 14.26 10.42 -0.16
N ARG A 128 14.40 10.59 1.16
CA ARG A 128 15.22 11.67 1.74
C ARG A 128 16.71 11.52 1.43
N ALA A 129 17.23 10.30 1.39
CA ALA A 129 18.62 10.01 1.07
C ALA A 129 18.90 10.00 -0.45
N GLY A 130 17.86 10.06 -1.30
CA GLY A 130 17.99 9.96 -2.75
C GLY A 130 18.47 8.58 -3.23
N GLY A 131 18.18 7.53 -2.45
CA GLY A 131 18.64 6.16 -2.69
C GLY A 131 17.50 5.15 -2.76
N GLU A 132 17.86 3.88 -2.87
CA GLU A 132 16.90 2.77 -2.83
C GLU A 132 16.53 2.41 -1.38
N PRO A 133 15.31 1.88 -1.14
CA PRO A 133 14.94 1.30 0.14
C PRO A 133 15.96 0.27 0.65
N ASP A 134 16.38 0.40 1.91
CA ASP A 134 17.22 -0.60 2.56
C ASP A 134 16.37 -1.83 2.88
N VAL A 135 16.35 -2.78 1.94
CA VAL A 135 15.56 -4.02 2.03
C VAL A 135 16.01 -4.92 3.19
N ALA A 136 17.28 -4.88 3.57
CA ALA A 136 17.81 -5.68 4.67
C ALA A 136 17.33 -5.11 6.02
N ARG A 137 17.39 -3.79 6.18
CA ARG A 137 16.83 -3.11 7.35
C ARG A 137 15.31 -3.29 7.42
N TYR A 138 14.61 -3.23 6.30
CA TYR A 138 13.18 -3.50 6.23
C TYR A 138 12.82 -4.90 6.76
N ALA A 139 13.50 -5.94 6.25
CA ALA A 139 13.29 -7.32 6.69
C ALA A 139 13.61 -7.50 8.19
N LEU A 140 14.70 -6.90 8.67
CA LEU A 140 15.07 -6.94 10.09
C LEU A 140 13.97 -6.35 10.98
N ARG A 141 13.42 -5.18 10.61
CA ARG A 141 12.35 -4.51 11.35
C ARG A 141 11.06 -5.32 11.33
N LEU A 142 10.68 -5.91 10.19
CA LEU A 142 9.53 -6.83 10.14
C LEU A 142 9.72 -8.04 11.07
N ARG A 143 10.96 -8.54 11.21
CA ARG A 143 11.27 -9.66 12.10
C ARG A 143 11.05 -9.33 13.58
N GLU A 144 11.12 -8.06 13.97
CA GLU A 144 10.85 -7.61 15.34
C GLU A 144 9.38 -7.88 15.73
N LEU A 145 8.46 -7.84 14.76
CA LEU A 145 7.03 -8.12 14.96
C LEU A 145 6.74 -9.60 15.25
N LEU A 146 7.70 -10.50 15.00
CA LEU A 146 7.57 -11.94 15.31
C LEU A 146 7.73 -12.27 16.79
N ARG A 147 8.26 -11.33 17.57
CA ARG A 147 8.61 -11.52 18.99
C ARG A 147 7.68 -10.78 19.94
N ALA A 148 6.69 -10.07 19.40
CA ALA A 148 5.63 -9.39 20.16
C ALA A 148 4.58 -10.39 20.65
#